data_AF-A0A1T1BRB1-F1
#
_entry.id   AF-A0A1T1BRB1-F1
#
_cell.length_a   1.000
_cell.length_b   1.000
_cell.length_c   1.000
_cell.angle_alpha   90.00
_cell.angle_beta   90.00
_cell.angle_gamma   90.00
#
_symmetry.space_group_name_H-M   'P 1'
#
loop_
_entity.id
_entity.type
_entity.pdbx_description
1 polymer ?
#
loop_
_entity_poly.entity_id
_entity_poly.type
_entity_poly.pdbx_seq_one_letter_code
_entity_poly.pdbx_strand_id
1 'polypeptide(L)'
;MDIVGAFFLFLFILILTVSNILFIKSLKKNNIKIFKYKLMFFLMSIVSFFAAILIYYLFNKYVLIRLFKIQMINSTYKARFMAVLSIGIINSIGNFLISKFYLSKIYLKENTNKIEIELIGTE
;
A
#
# COMPACT_ATOMS: atom_id res chain seq x y z
N MET A 1 13.68 -7.25 -20.67
CA MET A 1 13.15 -7.39 -19.29
C MET A 1 12.85 -8.87 -19.08
N ASP A 2 13.49 -9.51 -18.11
CA ASP A 2 13.30 -10.94 -17.85
C ASP A 2 11.85 -11.24 -17.43
N ILE A 3 11.41 -12.48 -17.61
CA ILE A 3 10.06 -12.97 -17.23
C ILE A 3 9.72 -12.62 -15.77
N VAL A 4 10.69 -12.69 -14.85
CA VAL A 4 10.51 -12.31 -13.44
C VAL A 4 10.22 -10.81 -13.29
N GLY A 5 10.88 -9.96 -14.08
CA GLY A 5 10.64 -8.52 -14.08
C GLY A 5 9.26 -8.17 -14.63
N ALA A 6 8.82 -8.87 -15.69
CA ALA A 6 7.44 -8.77 -16.19
C ALA A 6 6.41 -9.18 -15.15
N PHE A 7 6.63 -10.32 -14.47
CA PHE A 7 5.76 -10.77 -13.40
C PHE A 7 5.69 -9.77 -12.23
N PHE A 8 6.84 -9.20 -11.84
CA PHE A 8 6.91 -8.19 -10.80
C PHE A 8 6.11 -6.93 -11.15
N LEU A 9 6.26 -6.40 -12.37
CA LEU A 9 5.47 -5.24 -12.80
C LEU A 9 3.98 -5.54 -12.87
N PHE A 10 3.60 -6.72 -13.37
CA PHE A 10 2.21 -7.15 -13.39
C PHE A 10 1.62 -7.22 -11.97
N LEU A 11 2.33 -7.87 -11.04
CA LEU A 11 1.92 -7.97 -9.63
C LEU A 11 1.78 -6.58 -8.99
N PHE A 12 2.70 -5.67 -9.28
CA PHE A 12 2.66 -4.29 -8.79
C PHE A 12 1.42 -3.55 -9.27
N ILE A 13 1.14 -3.58 -10.57
CA ILE A 13 -0.06 -2.96 -11.15
C ILE A 13 -1.31 -3.56 -10.53
N LEU A 14 -1.33 -4.88 -10.34
CA LEU A 14 -2.47 -5.58 -9.74
C LEU A 14 -2.71 -5.14 -8.29
N ILE A 15 -1.66 -5.11 -7.45
CA ILE A 15 -1.77 -4.66 -6.04
C ILE A 15 -2.25 -3.20 -5.97
N LEU A 16 -1.67 -2.31 -6.79
CA LEU A 16 -2.10 -0.91 -6.85
C LEU A 16 -3.57 -0.80 -7.22
N THR A 17 -3.98 -1.48 -8.29
CA THR A 17 -5.34 -1.38 -8.82
C THR A 17 -6.35 -1.95 -7.82
N VAL A 18 -6.10 -3.13 -7.27
CA VAL A 18 -6.99 -3.79 -6.30
C VAL A 18 -7.13 -2.94 -5.03
N SER A 19 -6.01 -2.46 -4.47
CA SER A 19 -6.03 -1.65 -3.24
C SER A 19 -6.84 -0.37 -3.43
N ASN A 20 -6.64 0.33 -4.55
CA ASN A 20 -7.36 1.56 -4.87
C ASN A 20 -8.85 1.31 -5.12
N ILE A 21 -9.22 0.22 -5.81
CA ILE A 21 -10.62 -0.16 -6.02
C ILE A 21 -11.31 -0.43 -4.67
N LEU A 22 -10.68 -1.18 -3.77
CA LEU A 22 -11.22 -1.49 -2.44
C LEU A 22 -11.41 -0.21 -1.61
N PHE A 23 -10.45 0.71 -1.65
CA PHE A 23 -10.56 2.00 -0.98
C PHE A 23 -11.71 2.85 -1.54
N ILE A 24 -11.85 2.93 -2.87
CA ILE A 24 -12.95 3.67 -3.52
C ILE A 24 -14.31 3.06 -3.16
N LYS A 25 -14.44 1.73 -3.16
CA LYS A 25 -15.67 1.04 -2.72
C LYS A 25 -16.01 1.41 -1.27
N SER A 26 -15.00 1.45 -0.40
CA SER A 26 -15.17 1.80 1.02
C SER A 26 -15.60 3.26 1.22
N LEU A 27 -15.05 4.20 0.43
CA LEU A 27 -15.48 5.60 0.44
C LEU A 27 -16.94 5.77 0.00
N LYS A 28 -17.36 5.04 -1.05
CA LYS A 28 -18.75 5.07 -1.53
C LYS A 28 -19.72 4.57 -0.46
N LYS A 29 -19.37 3.50 0.27
CA LYS A 29 -20.18 2.98 1.39
C LYS A 29 -20.42 4.03 2.48
N ASN A 30 -19.45 4.92 2.69
CA ASN A 30 -19.51 5.98 3.70
C ASN A 30 -20.04 7.32 3.15
N ASN A 31 -20.59 7.36 1.92
CA ASN A 31 -21.10 8.56 1.24
C ASN A 31 -20.08 9.70 1.03
N ILE A 32 -18.78 9.42 1.07
CA ILE A 32 -17.72 10.42 0.88
C ILE A 32 -17.35 10.47 -0.60
N LYS A 33 -17.64 11.58 -1.28
CA LYS A 33 -17.39 11.75 -2.73
C LYS A 33 -16.09 12.46 -3.09
N ILE A 34 -15.38 13.03 -2.10
CA ILE A 34 -14.25 13.94 -2.31
C ILE A 34 -13.08 13.24 -3.04
N PHE A 35 -12.71 13.77 -4.22
CA PHE A 35 -11.64 13.22 -5.07
C PHE A 35 -10.26 13.27 -4.39
N LYS A 36 -9.99 14.31 -3.59
CA LYS A 36 -8.73 14.50 -2.85
C LYS A 36 -8.32 13.25 -2.07
N TYR A 37 -9.27 12.57 -1.41
CA TYR A 37 -8.97 11.38 -0.63
C TYR A 37 -8.53 10.19 -1.50
N LYS A 38 -9.14 10.03 -2.68
CA LYS A 38 -8.77 8.98 -3.65
C LYS A 38 -7.34 9.19 -4.15
N LEU A 39 -7.02 10.42 -4.54
CA LEU A 39 -5.69 10.77 -5.05
C LEU A 39 -4.60 10.56 -3.98
N MET A 40 -4.86 11.00 -2.74
CA MET A 40 -3.91 10.81 -1.64
C MET A 40 -3.65 9.34 -1.32
N PHE A 41 -4.70 8.50 -1.31
CA PHE A 41 -4.53 7.07 -1.08
C PHE A 41 -3.75 6.39 -2.21
N PHE A 42 -3.98 6.80 -3.46
CA PHE A 42 -3.21 6.32 -4.60
C PHE A 42 -1.71 6.63 -4.46
N LEU A 43 -1.36 7.87 -4.10
CA LEU A 43 0.02 8.27 -3.82
C LEU A 43 0.64 7.49 -2.65
N MET A 44 -0.11 7.32 -1.55
CA MET A 44 0.35 6.50 -0.41
C MET A 44 0.64 5.06 -0.80
N SER A 45 -0.18 4.47 -1.68
CA SER A 45 0.03 3.09 -2.17
C SER A 45 1.30 2.96 -3.00
N ILE A 46 1.64 3.97 -3.81
CA ILE A 46 2.89 4.04 -4.56
C ILE A 46 4.08 4.15 -3.61
N VAL A 47 4.01 5.07 -2.64
CA VAL A 47 5.08 5.27 -1.65
C VAL A 47 5.31 4.01 -0.81
N SER A 48 4.23 3.35 -0.36
CA SER A 48 4.29 2.08 0.38
C SER A 48 5.04 1.01 -0.38
N PHE A 49 4.81 0.90 -1.70
CA PHE A 49 5.51 -0.07 -2.53
C PHE A 49 7.03 0.20 -2.59
N PHE A 50 7.42 1.45 -2.86
CA PHE A 50 8.86 1.81 -2.87
C PHE A 50 9.50 1.60 -1.50
N ALA A 51 8.79 1.91 -0.42
CA ALA A 51 9.24 1.63 0.93
C ALA A 51 9.46 0.13 1.16
N ALA A 52 8.53 -0.74 0.71
CA ALA A 52 8.67 -2.19 0.83
C ALA A 52 9.90 -2.72 0.08
N ILE A 53 10.18 -2.21 -1.13
CA ILE A 53 11.39 -2.56 -1.89
C ILE A 53 12.65 -2.11 -1.15
N LEU A 54 12.66 -0.89 -0.64
CA LEU A 54 13.80 -0.33 0.06
C LEU A 54 14.09 -1.09 1.36
N ILE A 55 13.06 -1.43 2.13
CA ILE A 55 13.16 -2.28 3.32
C ILE A 55 13.72 -3.65 2.96
N TYR A 56 13.22 -4.28 1.89
CA TYR A 56 13.75 -5.56 1.42
C TYR A 56 15.23 -5.46 1.04
N TYR A 57 15.63 -4.41 0.32
CA TYR A 57 17.02 -4.18 -0.05
C TYR A 57 17.91 -4.02 1.20
N LEU A 58 17.49 -3.20 2.17
CA LEU A 58 18.21 -3.02 3.44
C LEU A 58 18.30 -4.32 4.23
N PHE A 59 17.21 -5.08 4.31
CA PHE A 59 17.17 -6.38 4.97
C PHE A 59 18.15 -7.36 4.32
N ASN A 60 18.19 -7.42 3.00
CA ASN A 60 19.10 -8.31 2.28
C ASN A 60 20.56 -7.92 2.53
N LYS A 61 20.88 -6.62 2.43
CA LYS A 61 22.25 -6.11 2.62
C LYS A 61 22.75 -6.24 4.06
N TYR A 62 21.93 -5.86 5.04
CA TYR A 62 22.38 -5.72 6.43
C TYR A 62 22.03 -6.91 7.31
N VAL A 63 20.96 -7.65 7.03
CA VAL A 63 20.56 -8.80 7.85
C VAL A 63 21.09 -10.07 7.20
N LEU A 64 20.64 -10.39 5.99
CA LEU A 64 20.99 -11.65 5.33
C LEU A 64 22.49 -11.76 5.05
N ILE A 65 23.08 -10.75 4.38
CA ILE A 65 24.50 -10.79 4.02
C ILE A 65 25.40 -10.56 5.24
N ARG A 66 25.12 -9.56 6.07
CA ARG A 66 26.07 -9.15 7.14
C ARG A 66 25.96 -9.99 8.41
N LEU A 67 24.75 -10.39 8.83
CA LEU A 67 24.56 -11.17 10.06
C LEU A 67 24.56 -12.68 9.78
N PHE A 68 23.83 -13.11 8.75
CA PHE A 68 23.68 -14.53 8.44
C PHE A 68 24.68 -15.05 7.41
N LYS A 69 25.47 -14.18 6.77
CA LYS A 69 26.40 -14.53 5.67
C LYS A 69 25.70 -15.25 4.50
N ILE A 70 24.38 -15.08 4.36
CA ILE A 70 23.58 -15.65 3.27
C ILE A 70 23.65 -14.70 2.08
N GLN A 71 24.31 -15.12 1.00
CA GLN A 71 24.42 -14.34 -0.23
C GLN A 71 23.35 -14.79 -1.25
N MET A 72 22.40 -13.89 -1.55
CA MET A 72 21.36 -14.10 -2.58
C MET A 72 21.77 -13.65 -3.99
N ILE A 73 23.07 -13.32 -4.19
CA ILE A 73 23.60 -12.66 -5.40
C ILE A 73 23.41 -13.52 -6.66
N ASN A 74 23.40 -14.86 -6.54
CA ASN A 74 23.09 -15.81 -7.62
C ASN A 74 21.84 -16.65 -7.31
N SER A 75 20.81 -16.01 -6.76
CA SER A 75 19.58 -16.72 -6.42
C SER A 75 18.90 -17.31 -7.66
N THR A 76 18.49 -18.58 -7.54
CA THR A 76 17.78 -19.28 -8.62
C THR A 76 16.49 -18.55 -9.00
N TYR A 77 15.99 -18.80 -10.22
CA TYR A 77 14.71 -18.26 -10.68
C TYR A 77 13.58 -18.42 -9.65
N LYS A 78 13.51 -19.61 -9.01
CA LYS A 78 12.55 -19.92 -7.96
C LYS A 78 12.69 -18.99 -6.75
N ALA A 79 13.91 -18.75 -6.28
CA ALA A 79 14.16 -17.87 -5.13
C ALA A 79 13.79 -16.41 -5.44
N ARG A 80 14.11 -15.91 -6.64
CA ARG A 80 13.71 -14.57 -7.09
C ARG A 80 12.19 -14.42 -7.14
N PHE A 81 11.49 -15.42 -7.66
CA PHE A 81 10.03 -15.45 -7.73
C PHE A 81 9.39 -15.45 -6.33
N MET A 82 9.91 -16.26 -5.41
CA MET A 82 9.44 -16.31 -4.02
C MET A 82 9.67 -14.98 -3.29
N ALA A 83 10.79 -14.31 -3.53
CA ALA A 83 11.06 -12.99 -2.96
C ALA A 83 10.03 -11.95 -3.44
N VAL A 84 9.76 -11.91 -4.75
CA VAL A 84 8.76 -11.01 -5.35
C VAL A 84 7.36 -11.27 -4.76
N LEU A 85 6.94 -12.53 -4.64
CA LEU A 85 5.67 -12.89 -4.01
C LEU A 85 5.60 -12.44 -2.56
N SER A 86 6.67 -12.66 -1.79
CA SER A 86 6.73 -12.28 -0.37
C SER A 86 6.61 -10.77 -0.18
N ILE A 87 7.31 -9.98 -1.00
CA ILE A 87 7.20 -8.52 -1.01
C ILE A 87 5.78 -8.08 -1.39
N GLY A 88 5.18 -8.74 -2.38
CA GLY A 88 3.80 -8.47 -2.79
C GLY A 88 2.79 -8.69 -1.68
N ILE A 89 2.91 -9.80 -0.94
CA ILE A 89 2.05 -10.11 0.21
C ILE A 89 2.21 -9.05 1.30
N ILE A 90 3.45 -8.72 1.68
CA ILE A 90 3.73 -7.70 2.70
C ILE A 90 3.15 -6.34 2.28
N ASN A 91 3.34 -5.94 1.03
CA ASN A 91 2.81 -4.67 0.52
C ASN A 91 1.27 -4.67 0.47
N SER A 92 0.64 -5.80 0.15
CA SER A 92 -0.82 -5.93 0.18
C SER A 92 -1.38 -5.74 1.60
N ILE A 93 -0.76 -6.38 2.60
CA ILE A 93 -1.11 -6.21 4.02
C ILE A 93 -0.90 -4.75 4.45
N GLY A 94 0.23 -4.14 4.09
CA GLY A 94 0.54 -2.75 4.37
C GLY A 94 -0.52 -1.80 3.80
N ASN A 95 -0.86 -1.94 2.52
CA ASN A 95 -1.89 -1.12 1.87
C ASN A 95 -3.28 -1.31 2.49
N PHE A 96 -3.62 -2.53 2.92
CA PHE A 96 -4.88 -2.78 3.62
C PHE A 96 -4.93 -2.04 4.97
N LEU A 97 -3.85 -2.08 5.75
CA LEU A 97 -3.77 -1.36 7.03
C LEU A 97 -3.83 0.16 6.80
N ILE A 98 -3.04 0.69 5.86
CA ILE A 98 -3.06 2.11 5.49
C ILE A 98 -4.47 2.54 5.10
N SER A 99 -5.17 1.75 4.28
CA SER A 99 -6.56 2.00 3.87
C SER A 99 -7.48 2.13 5.08
N LYS A 100 -7.42 1.17 6.01
CA LYS A 100 -8.25 1.16 7.23
C LYS A 100 -8.00 2.38 8.12
N PHE A 101 -6.73 2.69 8.38
CA PHE A 101 -6.35 3.87 9.18
C PHE A 101 -6.77 5.17 8.51
N TYR A 102 -6.57 5.29 7.20
CA TYR A 102 -6.90 6.49 6.46
C TYR A 102 -8.42 6.72 6.39
N LEU A 103 -9.21 5.67 6.16
CA LEU A 103 -10.68 5.74 6.20
C LEU A 103 -11.19 6.18 7.57
N SER A 104 -10.63 5.63 8.66
CA SER A 104 -11.00 6.02 10.02
C SER A 104 -10.77 7.51 10.26
N LYS A 105 -9.62 8.04 9.81
CA LYS A 105 -9.29 9.47 9.93
C LYS A 105 -10.23 10.35 9.12
N ILE A 106 -10.60 9.94 7.90
CA ILE A 106 -11.55 10.68 7.06
C ILE A 106 -12.93 10.69 7.73
N TYR A 107 -13.39 9.54 8.22
CA TYR A 107 -14.70 9.41 8.85
C TYR A 107 -14.86 10.34 10.06
N LEU A 108 -13.85 10.37 10.94
CA LEU A 108 -13.83 11.28 12.08
C LEU A 108 -13.95 12.74 11.63
N LYS A 109 -13.16 13.13 10.62
CA LYS A 109 -13.16 14.50 10.11
C LYS A 109 -14.49 14.92 9.49
N GLU A 110 -15.07 14.06 8.65
CA GLU A 110 -16.35 14.37 7.99
C GLU A 110 -17.52 14.43 8.97
N ASN A 111 -17.50 13.61 10.03
CA ASN A 111 -18.52 13.69 11.07
C ASN A 111 -18.39 14.96 11.92
N THR A 112 -17.19 15.36 12.33
CA THR A 112 -16.99 16.60 13.10
C THR A 112 -17.44 17.82 12.30
N ASN A 113 -17.08 17.90 11.01
CA ASN A 113 -17.50 18.99 10.14
C ASN A 113 -19.03 19.06 9.98
N LYS A 114 -19.73 17.92 9.92
CA LYS A 114 -21.20 17.91 9.87
C LYS A 114 -21.83 18.47 11.14
N ILE A 115 -21.32 18.07 12.31
CA ILE A 115 -21.80 18.54 13.61
C ILE A 115 -21.59 20.06 13.73
N GLU A 116 -20.42 20.57 13.32
CA GLU A 116 -20.15 22.02 13.33
C GLU A 116 -21.11 22.80 12.41
N ILE A 117 -21.42 22.28 11.22
CA ILE A 117 -22.35 22.93 10.29
C ILE A 117 -23.80 22.90 10.83
N GLU A 118 -24.20 21.80 11.49
CA GLU A 118 -25.52 21.73 12.16
C GLU A 118 -25.65 22.74 13.30
N LEU A 119 -24.59 22.95 14.09
CA LEU A 119 -24.58 23.91 15.20
C LEU A 119 -24.66 25.38 14.72
N ILE A 120 -24.07 25.71 13.58
CA ILE A 120 -24.13 27.06 12.99
C ILE A 120 -25.54 27.39 12.48
N GLY A 121 -26.32 26.38 12.07
CA GLY A 121 -27.70 26.57 11.60
C GLY A 121 -28.75 26.68 12.70
N THR A 122 -28.35 26.56 13.97
CA THR A 122 -29.24 26.63 15.14
C THR A 122 -29.13 27.93 15.94
N GLU A 123 -28.33 28.90 15.48
CA GLU A 123 -28.34 30.31 15.95
C GLU A 123 -29.26 31.17 15.06
#